data_AF-U4K4H9-F1
#
_entry.id   AF-U4K4H9-F1
#
_cell.length_a   1.000
_cell.length_b   1.000
_cell.length_c   1.000
_cell.angle_alpha   90.00
_cell.angle_beta   90.00
_cell.angle_gamma   90.00
#
_symmetry.space_group_name_H-M   'P 1'
#
loop_
_entity.id
_entity.type
_entity.pdbx_description
1 polymer ?
#
loop_
_entity_poly.entity_id
_entity_poly.type
_entity_poly.pdbx_seq_one_letter_code
_entity_poly.pdbx_strand_id
1 'polypeptide(L)'
;MNISSKQQKQIAYGLLALRVTVALVFFIWAMDKILVPEHSTKVFAKFYGLDVSAGFSLIIGLVQLVFVAALALGIQKSTTYLLALILHGFSTFSSFMKYLDPFNNLLFFTAWPMLAACLALYLMRDLDTITLGGKSQEEA
;
A
#
# COMPACT_ATOMS: atom_id res chain seq x y z
N MET A 1 -22.65 16.92 -0.67
CA MET A 1 -23.29 15.67 -1.13
C MET A 1 -24.10 15.11 0.03
N ASN A 2 -25.41 14.92 -0.10
CA ASN A 2 -26.23 14.35 0.97
C ASN A 2 -26.12 12.82 0.93
N ILE A 3 -25.20 12.25 1.71
CA ILE A 3 -25.00 10.79 1.84
C ILE A 3 -25.81 10.30 3.04
N SER A 4 -26.73 9.35 2.84
CA SER A 4 -27.50 8.76 3.94
C SER A 4 -26.62 7.99 4.92
N SER A 5 -27.08 7.81 6.16
CA SER A 5 -26.36 7.02 7.18
C SER A 5 -26.05 5.59 6.74
N LYS A 6 -26.95 4.97 5.97
CA LYS A 6 -26.74 3.64 5.38
C LYS A 6 -25.59 3.66 4.38
N GLN A 7 -25.57 4.63 3.46
CA GLN A 7 -24.50 4.77 2.46
C GLN A 7 -23.16 5.09 3.12
N GLN A 8 -23.12 5.93 4.17
CA GLN A 8 -21.90 6.20 4.92
C GLN A 8 -21.29 4.92 5.51
N LYS A 9 -22.12 4.06 6.12
CA LYS A 9 -21.66 2.75 6.61
C LYS A 9 -21.13 1.86 5.49
N GLN A 10 -21.82 1.79 4.36
CA GLN A 10 -21.37 0.98 3.21
C GLN A 10 -20.01 1.44 2.68
N ILE A 11 -19.81 2.76 2.56
CA ILE A 11 -18.52 3.34 2.17
C ILE A 11 -17.44 2.99 3.20
N ALA A 12 -17.72 3.16 4.49
CA ALA A 12 -16.75 2.85 5.55
C ALA A 12 -16.32 1.37 5.54
N TYR A 13 -17.25 0.43 5.33
CA TYR A 13 -16.90 -0.99 5.17
C TYR A 13 -16.10 -1.27 3.90
N GLY A 14 -16.45 -0.61 2.78
CA GLY A 14 -15.69 -0.71 1.54
C GLY A 14 -14.24 -0.23 1.71
N LEU A 15 -14.05 0.93 2.33
CA LEU A 15 -12.73 1.50 2.61
C LEU A 15 -11.94 0.64 3.60
N LEU A 16 -12.58 0.08 4.63
CA LEU A 16 -11.95 -0.91 5.53
C LEU A 16 -11.46 -2.13 4.75
N ALA A 17 -12.28 -2.69 3.86
CA ALA A 17 -11.90 -3.84 3.05
C ALA A 17 -10.71 -3.53 2.12
N LEU A 18 -10.72 -2.36 1.46
CA LEU A 18 -9.59 -1.90 0.65
C LEU A 18 -8.33 -1.73 1.51
N ARG A 19 -8.44 -1.08 2.66
CA ARG A 19 -7.30 -0.83 3.55
C ARG A 19 -6.65 -2.11 4.05
N VAL A 20 -7.45 -3.06 4.52
CA VAL A 20 -6.96 -4.35 5.03
C VAL A 20 -6.30 -5.16 3.92
N THR A 21 -6.88 -5.20 2.72
CA THR A 21 -6.31 -5.96 1.60
C THR A 21 -5.05 -5.31 1.01
N VAL A 22 -5.00 -3.98 0.92
CA VAL A 22 -3.78 -3.24 0.57
C VAL A 22 -2.69 -3.49 1.62
N ALA A 23 -3.03 -3.39 2.91
CA ALA A 23 -2.09 -3.65 4.00
C ALA A 23 -1.58 -5.10 3.98
N LEU A 24 -2.41 -6.08 3.65
CA LEU A 24 -2.00 -7.48 3.48
C LEU A 24 -0.92 -7.63 2.41
N VAL A 25 -1.08 -6.99 1.25
CA VAL A 25 -0.08 -7.06 0.18
C VAL A 25 1.24 -6.40 0.63
N PHE A 26 1.18 -5.21 1.24
CA PHE A 26 2.37 -4.58 1.81
C PHE A 26 3.01 -5.41 2.92
N PHE A 27 2.22 -6.13 3.72
CA PHE A 27 2.70 -7.02 4.77
C PHE A 27 3.56 -8.15 4.20
N ILE A 28 3.06 -8.84 3.17
CA ILE A 28 3.82 -9.92 2.52
C ILE A 28 5.11 -9.39 1.89
N TRP A 29 5.09 -8.19 1.30
CA TRP A 29 6.32 -7.54 0.79
C TRP A 29 7.30 -7.10 1.89
N ALA A 30 6.82 -6.82 3.10
CA ALA A 30 7.68 -6.57 4.26
C ALA A 30 8.28 -7.88 4.77
N MET A 31 7.49 -8.96 4.80
CA MET A 31 7.98 -10.31 5.15
C MET A 31 9.03 -10.81 4.18
N ASP A 32 8.85 -10.59 2.87
CA ASP A 32 9.85 -10.92 1.84
C ASP A 32 11.21 -10.28 2.14
N LYS A 33 11.23 -8.99 2.52
CA LYS A 33 12.44 -8.25 2.88
C LYS A 33 13.17 -8.80 4.11
N ILE A 34 12.42 -9.38 5.04
CA ILE A 34 12.92 -9.86 6.35
C ILE A 34 13.33 -11.32 6.26
N LEU A 35 12.49 -12.16 5.67
CA LEU A 35 12.62 -13.62 5.67
C LEU A 35 13.37 -14.15 4.44
N VAL A 36 13.35 -13.41 3.32
CA VAL A 36 14.02 -13.78 2.05
C VAL A 36 14.80 -12.58 1.48
N PRO A 37 15.76 -12.01 2.24
CA PRO A 37 16.44 -10.79 1.84
C PRO A 37 17.15 -10.91 0.48
N GLU A 38 17.62 -12.10 0.09
CA GLU A 38 18.25 -12.33 -1.22
C GLU A 38 17.29 -12.17 -2.41
N HIS A 39 16.00 -12.48 -2.22
CA HIS A 39 14.98 -12.19 -3.22
C HIS A 39 14.78 -10.68 -3.32
N SER A 40 14.66 -10.01 -2.17
CA SER A 40 14.42 -8.58 -2.13
C SER A 40 15.57 -7.75 -2.71
N THR A 41 16.83 -8.09 -2.41
CA THR A 41 18.00 -7.40 -2.99
C THR A 41 18.03 -7.51 -4.52
N LYS A 42 17.61 -8.66 -5.08
CA LYS A 42 17.44 -8.82 -6.54
C LYS A 42 16.31 -7.95 -7.09
N VAL A 43 15.22 -7.76 -6.34
CA VAL A 43 14.15 -6.82 -6.70
C VAL A 43 14.69 -5.38 -6.72
N PHE A 44 15.44 -4.96 -5.69
CA PHE A 44 16.08 -3.64 -5.65
C PHE A 44 17.01 -3.41 -6.85
N ALA A 45 17.87 -4.38 -7.18
CA ALA A 45 18.77 -4.27 -8.31
C ALA A 45 18.00 -4.19 -9.65
N LYS A 46 16.99 -5.06 -9.83
CA LYS A 46 16.26 -5.20 -11.10
C LYS A 46 15.29 -4.06 -11.39
N PHE A 47 14.55 -3.60 -10.38
CA PHE A 47 13.48 -2.63 -10.56
C PHE A 47 13.87 -1.21 -10.17
N TYR A 48 14.87 -1.05 -9.29
CA TYR A 48 15.31 0.26 -8.80
C TYR A 48 16.74 0.60 -9.18
N GLY A 49 17.50 -0.34 -9.76
CA GLY A 49 18.91 -0.13 -10.12
C GLY A 49 19.83 0.04 -8.91
N LEU A 50 19.39 -0.44 -7.73
CA LEU A 50 20.11 -0.27 -6.47
C LEU A 50 20.71 -1.59 -6.02
N ASP A 51 22.02 -1.61 -5.81
CA ASP A 51 22.70 -2.71 -5.13
C ASP A 51 22.65 -2.46 -3.62
N VAL A 52 21.95 -3.33 -2.89
CA VAL A 52 21.70 -3.17 -1.45
C VAL A 52 22.06 -4.44 -0.71
N SER A 53 22.54 -4.28 0.53
CA SER A 53 22.89 -5.43 1.36
C SER A 53 21.63 -6.11 1.93
N ALA A 54 21.77 -7.38 2.32
CA ALA A 54 20.71 -8.10 3.04
C ALA A 54 20.34 -7.38 4.36
N GLY A 55 21.32 -6.79 5.06
CA GLY A 55 21.09 -6.00 6.26
C GLY A 55 20.25 -4.75 5.98
N PHE A 56 20.48 -4.07 4.87
CA PHE A 56 19.63 -2.94 4.44
C PHE A 56 18.20 -3.40 4.13
N SER A 57 18.04 -4.51 3.40
CA SER A 57 16.72 -5.11 3.12
C SER A 57 15.95 -5.38 4.41
N LEU A 58 16.59 -6.01 5.40
CA LEU A 58 16.00 -6.31 6.70
C LEU A 58 15.49 -5.06 7.42
N ILE A 59 16.33 -4.01 7.49
CA ILE A 59 15.97 -2.73 8.14
C ILE A 59 14.75 -2.11 7.45
N ILE A 60 14.74 -2.04 6.12
CA ILE A 60 13.60 -1.51 5.36
C ILE A 60 12.35 -2.37 5.58
N GLY A 61 12.49 -3.69 5.66
CA GLY A 61 11.38 -4.59 5.99
C GLY A 61 10.76 -4.29 7.35
N LEU A 62 11.57 -4.07 8.38
CA LEU A 62 11.09 -3.70 9.73
C LEU A 62 10.39 -2.34 9.75
N VAL A 63 10.95 -1.35 9.05
CA VAL A 63 10.31 -0.03 8.88
C VAL A 63 8.97 -0.18 8.15
N GLN A 64 8.94 -0.99 7.09
CA GLN A 64 7.73 -1.27 6.33
C GLN A 64 6.67 -1.97 7.19
N LEU A 65 7.03 -2.84 8.13
CA LEU A 65 6.08 -3.45 9.06
C LEU A 65 5.39 -2.44 9.97
N VAL A 66 6.13 -1.46 10.51
CA VAL A 66 5.55 -0.39 11.33
C VAL A 66 4.57 0.43 10.50
N PHE A 67 4.94 0.77 9.27
CA PHE A 67 4.06 1.43 8.31
C PHE A 67 2.80 0.60 8.02
N VAL A 68 2.94 -0.71 7.77
CA VAL A 68 1.83 -1.63 7.49
C VAL A 68 0.87 -1.71 8.66
N ALA A 69 1.38 -1.80 9.89
CA ALA A 69 0.56 -1.80 11.09
C ALA A 69 -0.23 -0.49 11.21
N ALA A 70 0.42 0.66 11.02
CA ALA A 70 -0.25 1.96 11.04
C ALA A 70 -1.33 2.07 9.94
N LEU A 71 -1.04 1.60 8.72
CA LEU A 71 -1.97 1.54 7.61
C LEU A 71 -3.18 0.65 7.93
N ALA A 72 -2.96 -0.58 8.40
CA ALA A 72 -4.05 -1.52 8.71
C ALA A 72 -5.00 -0.97 9.79
N LEU A 73 -4.44 -0.38 10.85
CA LEU A 73 -5.21 0.18 11.97
C LEU A 73 -5.84 1.54 11.64
N GLY A 74 -5.55 2.13 10.46
CA GLY A 74 -6.07 3.43 10.05
C GLY A 74 -5.52 4.58 10.89
N ILE A 75 -4.26 4.49 11.32
CA ILE A 75 -3.55 5.53 12.07
C ILE A 75 -2.95 6.54 11.07
N GLN A 76 -3.05 7.84 11.37
CA GLN A 76 -2.54 8.94 10.53
C GLN A 76 -2.90 8.78 9.04
N LYS A 77 -4.20 8.57 8.74
CA LYS A 77 -4.72 8.23 7.39
C LYS A 77 -4.17 9.11 6.27
N SER A 78 -4.07 10.42 6.48
CA SER A 78 -3.52 11.36 5.47
C SER A 78 -2.11 10.94 5.03
N THR A 79 -1.24 10.64 6.00
CA THR A 79 0.14 10.20 5.77
C THR A 79 0.21 8.75 5.29
N THR A 80 -0.42 7.80 5.99
CA THR A 80 -0.29 6.38 5.67
C THR A 80 -0.90 6.02 4.32
N TYR A 81 -2.01 6.67 3.92
CA TYR A 81 -2.66 6.37 2.64
C TYR A 81 -1.91 7.04 1.48
N LEU A 82 -1.35 8.24 1.69
CA LEU A 82 -0.47 8.88 0.72
C LEU A 82 0.80 8.06 0.51
N LEU A 83 1.43 7.58 1.58
CA LEU A 83 2.59 6.71 1.50
C LEU A 83 2.26 5.41 0.77
N ALA A 84 1.13 4.77 1.05
CA ALA A 84 0.68 3.58 0.31
C ALA A 84 0.52 3.86 -1.19
N LEU A 85 -0.09 5.00 -1.54
CA LEU A 85 -0.25 5.44 -2.93
C LEU A 85 1.10 5.69 -3.62
N ILE A 86 2.02 6.40 -2.97
CA ILE A 86 3.34 6.69 -3.52
C ILE A 86 4.17 5.42 -3.68
N LEU A 87 4.28 4.60 -2.63
CA LEU A 87 5.09 3.38 -2.65
C LEU A 87 4.58 2.36 -3.69
N HIS A 88 3.27 2.15 -3.74
CA HIS A 88 2.66 1.25 -4.71
C HIS A 88 2.68 1.82 -6.12
N GLY A 89 2.45 3.13 -6.27
CA GLY A 89 2.58 3.86 -7.53
C GLY A 89 3.99 3.74 -8.10
N PHE A 90 5.01 4.02 -7.30
CA PHE A 90 6.40 3.86 -7.69
C PHE A 90 6.70 2.42 -8.15
N SER A 91 6.25 1.41 -7.40
CA SER A 91 6.43 -0.01 -7.77
C SER A 91 5.70 -0.40 -9.06
N THR A 92 4.52 0.20 -9.30
CA THR A 92 3.73 -0.01 -10.53
C THR A 92 4.48 0.58 -11.72
N PHE A 93 4.93 1.83 -11.63
CA PHE A 93 5.62 2.49 -12.74
C PHE A 93 7.04 1.98 -12.96
N SER A 94 7.78 1.58 -11.93
CA SER A 94 9.11 0.96 -12.09
C SER A 94 9.04 -0.40 -12.82
N SER A 95 7.86 -1.03 -12.82
CA SER A 95 7.60 -2.30 -13.49
C SER A 95 7.07 -2.15 -14.91
N PHE A 96 7.08 -0.94 -15.50
CA PHE A 96 6.34 -0.65 -16.74
C PHE A 96 6.60 -1.62 -17.89
N MET A 97 7.87 -2.00 -18.09
CA MET A 97 8.28 -2.94 -19.15
C MET A 97 7.61 -4.32 -19.01
N LYS A 98 7.18 -4.72 -17.82
CA LYS A 98 6.46 -5.99 -17.59
C LYS A 98 5.06 -5.98 -18.17
N TYR A 99 4.43 -4.82 -18.29
CA TYR A 99 3.11 -4.70 -18.90
C TYR A 99 3.15 -4.83 -20.43
N LEU A 100 4.31 -4.60 -21.06
CA LEU A 100 4.51 -4.74 -22.50
C LEU A 100 4.69 -6.19 -22.95
N ASP A 101 4.90 -7.11 -22.00
CA ASP A 101 4.93 -8.56 -22.22
C ASP A 101 3.93 -9.26 -21.27
N PRO A 102 2.61 -9.03 -21.48
CA PRO A 102 1.58 -9.35 -20.50
C PRO A 102 1.42 -10.86 -20.28
N PHE A 103 1.63 -11.68 -21.31
CA PHE A 103 1.36 -13.11 -21.23
C PHE A 103 2.43 -13.88 -20.44
N ASN A 104 3.65 -13.35 -20.33
CA ASN A 104 4.70 -13.89 -19.45
C ASN A 104 4.71 -13.22 -18.06
N ASN A 105 4.00 -12.11 -17.88
CA ASN A 105 4.02 -11.31 -16.65
C ASN A 105 2.60 -10.98 -16.16
N LEU A 106 1.63 -11.87 -16.38
CA LEU A 106 0.20 -11.62 -16.17
C LEU A 106 -0.11 -11.06 -14.77
N LEU A 107 0.55 -11.58 -13.73
CA LEU A 107 0.33 -11.15 -12.35
C LEU A 107 0.71 -9.69 -12.08
N PHE A 108 1.59 -9.07 -12.89
CA PHE A 108 1.92 -7.65 -12.74
C PHE A 108 0.67 -6.78 -12.94
N PHE A 109 -0.31 -7.20 -13.75
CA PHE A 109 -1.53 -6.42 -13.98
C PHE A 109 -2.38 -6.25 -12.72
N THR A 110 -2.20 -7.09 -11.70
CA THR A 110 -2.85 -6.90 -10.40
C THR A 110 -2.41 -5.62 -9.69
N ALA A 111 -1.29 -5.02 -10.10
CA ALA A 111 -0.84 -3.73 -9.60
C ALA A 111 -1.80 -2.58 -9.94
N TRP A 112 -2.50 -2.62 -11.08
CA TRP A 112 -3.41 -1.54 -11.50
C TRP A 112 -4.67 -1.44 -10.63
N PRO A 113 -5.43 -2.52 -10.37
CA PRO A 113 -6.53 -2.48 -9.39
C PRO A 113 -6.07 -2.06 -7.99
N MET A 114 -4.90 -2.52 -7.54
CA MET A 114 -4.36 -2.11 -6.24
C MET A 114 -3.96 -0.63 -6.21
N LEU A 115 -3.41 -0.09 -7.31
CA LEU A 115 -3.11 1.34 -7.43
C LEU A 115 -4.39 2.17 -7.34
N ALA A 116 -5.46 1.74 -8.01
CA ALA A 116 -6.78 2.36 -7.88
C ALA A 116 -7.33 2.27 -6.45
N ALA A 117 -7.12 1.16 -5.75
CA ALA A 117 -7.49 1.02 -4.34
C ALA A 117 -6.72 1.98 -3.42
N CYS A 118 -5.40 2.12 -3.62
CA CYS A 118 -4.60 3.11 -2.88
C CYS A 118 -5.07 4.54 -3.14
N LEU A 119 -5.39 4.87 -4.40
CA LEU A 119 -5.93 6.18 -4.76
C LEU A 119 -7.30 6.43 -4.12
N ALA A 120 -8.20 5.44 -4.16
CA ALA A 120 -9.52 5.51 -3.54
C ALA A 120 -9.42 5.74 -2.03
N LEU A 121 -8.52 5.01 -1.35
CA LEU A 121 -8.23 5.22 0.07
C LEU A 121 -7.78 6.66 0.33
N TYR A 122 -6.80 7.17 -0.41
CA TYR A 122 -6.28 8.52 -0.19
C TYR A 122 -7.33 9.62 -0.44
N LEU A 123 -8.10 9.52 -1.53
CA LEU A 123 -9.12 10.50 -1.89
C LEU A 123 -10.32 10.49 -0.93
N MET A 124 -10.72 9.32 -0.44
CA MET A 124 -11.90 9.16 0.42
C MET A 124 -11.55 8.91 1.89
N ARG A 125 -10.33 9.26 2.31
CA ARG A 125 -9.80 8.97 3.66
C ARG A 125 -10.68 9.49 4.80
N ASP A 126 -11.41 10.58 4.59
CA ASP A 126 -12.29 11.17 5.61
C ASP A 126 -13.57 10.35 5.82
N LEU A 127 -14.01 9.62 4.80
CA LEU A 127 -15.14 8.70 4.86
C LEU A 127 -14.76 7.34 5.48
N ASP A 128 -13.47 7.08 5.63
CA ASP A 128 -12.95 5.88 6.27
C ASP A 128 -12.99 6.01 7.79
N THR A 129 -14.10 5.59 8.38
CA THR A 129 -14.45 5.87 9.79
C THR A 129 -14.27 4.68 10.73
N ILE A 130 -14.01 3.48 10.20
CA ILE A 130 -13.75 2.29 11.01
C ILE A 130 -12.24 2.18 11.22
N THR A 131 -11.68 2.97 12.13
CA THR A 131 -10.22 3.07 12.38
C THR A 131 -9.91 3.18 13.87
N LEU A 132 -8.65 2.88 14.24
CA LEU A 132 -8.11 3.14 15.57
C LEU A 132 -7.34 4.47 15.64
N GLY A 133 -7.00 5.08 14.49
CA GLY A 133 -6.51 6.45 14.45
C GLY A 133 -7.61 7.43 14.83
N GLY A 134 -7.30 8.38 15.72
CA GLY A 134 -8.18 9.50 16.03
C GLY A 134 -8.54 10.30 14.77
N LYS A 135 -9.59 11.15 14.87
CA LYS A 135 -9.98 12.02 13.76
C LYS A 135 -8.79 12.86 13.30
N SER A 136 -8.49 12.87 12.01
CA SER A 136 -7.51 13.78 11.42
C SER A 136 -7.95 15.21 11.70
N GLN A 137 -7.11 15.99 12.39
CA GLN A 137 -7.37 17.39 12.76
C GLN A 137 -7.30 18.37 11.56
N GLU A 138 -7.51 17.89 10.34
CA GLU A 138 -7.33 18.69 9.11
C GLU A 138 -8.58 19.51 8.74
N GLU A 139 -9.49 19.72 9.69
CA GLU A 139 -10.59 20.67 9.64
C GLU A 139 -10.42 21.72 10.75
N ALA A 140 -9.44 22.62 10.57
CA ALA A 140 -9.31 23.88 11.29
C ALA A 140 -8.85 24.98 10.33
#